data_AF-A0A0D2KWJ0-F1
#
_entry.id   AF-A0A0D2KWJ0-F1
#
_cell.length_a   1.000
_cell.length_b   1.000
_cell.length_c   1.000
_cell.angle_alpha   90.00
_cell.angle_beta   90.00
_cell.angle_gamma   90.00
#
_symmetry.space_group_name_H-M   'P 1'
#
loop_
_entity.id
_entity.type
_entity.pdbx_description
1 polymer ?
#
loop_
_entity_poly.entity_id
_entity_poly.type
_entity_poly.pdbx_seq_one_letter_code
_entity_poly.pdbx_strand_id
1 'polypeptide(L)'
;MDQVYSSSNSVLDTLLKTNRPFTDEEKAMILESMAPTNAKVKVVEWQISEAMARIQMLRSQIEEVEISVQHLHEEKAAILATCADHRRALGCPFRNLPEEVLRTTNILLHTLLGHSTRWREVELYASSLSSRSMNRIATLTAADVPLLQSVSLRLDGDMPVLHNSIFLTMPTLKHLALHTDHVPKFTVNWEILTSLTLHEKSRSHRSSQGEIARTLQQTKCLRFCNIAVGRGSVQDYPGEINLPLLETLFLNEVNFRAASSGASQDAGT
;
A
#
# COMPACT_ATOMS: atom_id res chain seq x y z
N MET A 1 3.50 -1.36 -39.50
CA MET A 1 2.75 -1.44 -40.77
C MET A 1 2.07 -0.10 -40.94
N ASP A 2 2.74 0.79 -41.65
CA ASP A 2 2.31 2.19 -41.80
C ASP A 2 1.27 2.25 -42.91
N GLN A 3 0.01 2.23 -42.52
CA GLN A 3 -1.09 2.41 -43.46
C GLN A 3 -1.12 3.88 -43.87
N VAL A 4 -0.49 4.16 -45.01
CA VAL A 4 -0.55 5.47 -45.69
C VAL A 4 -2.02 5.73 -46.03
N TYR A 5 -2.73 6.42 -45.13
CA TYR A 5 -4.02 7.02 -45.42
C TYR A 5 -3.79 8.11 -46.48
N SER A 6 -3.84 7.72 -47.75
CA SER A 6 -3.89 8.66 -48.87
C SER A 6 -5.05 9.62 -48.63
N SER A 7 -4.71 10.86 -48.29
CA SER A 7 -5.64 11.92 -47.94
C SER A 7 -6.42 12.35 -49.18
N SER A 8 -7.55 11.69 -49.42
CA SER A 8 -8.54 12.04 -50.46
C SER A 8 -9.04 13.48 -50.35
N ASN A 9 -8.86 14.11 -49.17
CA ASN A 9 -9.20 15.52 -48.96
C ASN A 9 -8.27 16.47 -49.72
N SER A 10 -7.03 16.08 -50.02
CA SER A 10 -6.08 16.97 -50.70
C SER A 10 -6.47 17.27 -52.15
N VAL A 11 -7.14 16.32 -52.83
CA VAL A 11 -7.53 16.46 -54.24
C VAL A 11 -8.69 17.43 -54.40
N LEU A 12 -9.72 17.34 -53.55
CA LEU A 12 -10.88 18.26 -53.58
C LEU A 12 -10.47 19.71 -53.28
N ASP A 13 -9.51 19.92 -52.36
CA ASP A 13 -8.98 21.25 -52.05
C ASP A 13 -8.22 21.89 -53.22
N THR A 14 -7.49 21.10 -54.01
CA THR A 14 -6.85 21.59 -55.25
C THR A 14 -7.85 21.88 -56.36
N LEU A 15 -8.94 21.11 -56.47
CA LEU A 15 -9.97 21.31 -57.49
C LEU A 15 -10.78 22.57 -57.26
N LEU A 16 -11.14 22.87 -56.01
CA LEU A 16 -11.88 24.09 -55.65
C LEU A 16 -11.08 25.39 -55.89
N LYS A 17 -9.74 25.33 -55.95
CA LYS A 17 -8.88 26.51 -56.12
C LYS A 17 -8.65 26.93 -57.58
N THR A 18 -8.88 26.05 -58.56
CA THR A 18 -8.45 26.29 -59.94
C THR A 18 -9.52 26.90 -60.85
N ASN A 19 -10.77 27.04 -60.39
CA ASN A 19 -11.91 27.60 -61.16
C ASN A 19 -12.10 27.01 -62.57
N ARG A 20 -11.48 25.86 -62.87
CA ARG A 20 -11.63 25.18 -64.15
C ARG A 20 -12.90 24.32 -64.12
N PRO A 21 -13.62 24.17 -65.26
CA PRO A 21 -14.72 23.23 -65.33
C PRO A 21 -14.22 21.80 -65.08
N PHE A 22 -14.96 21.02 -64.29
CA PHE A 22 -14.60 19.66 -63.95
C PHE A 22 -14.52 18.77 -65.19
N THR A 23 -13.43 18.00 -65.27
CA THR A 23 -13.27 16.91 -66.24
C THR A 23 -14.23 15.77 -65.89
N ASP A 24 -14.55 14.92 -66.87
CA ASP A 24 -15.50 13.82 -66.65
C ASP A 24 -14.96 12.75 -65.68
N GLU A 25 -13.63 12.59 -65.59
CA GLU A 25 -12.96 11.75 -64.60
C GLU A 25 -13.11 12.32 -63.17
N GLU A 26 -12.95 13.63 -63.00
CA GLU A 26 -13.19 14.31 -61.71
C GLU A 26 -14.66 14.21 -61.29
N LYS A 27 -15.61 14.34 -62.23
CA LYS A 27 -17.05 14.14 -61.94
C LYS A 27 -17.34 12.70 -61.52
N ALA A 28 -16.71 11.71 -62.15
CA ALA A 28 -16.88 10.30 -61.80
C ALA A 28 -16.33 10.01 -60.39
N MET A 29 -15.14 10.54 -60.06
CA MET A 29 -14.58 10.43 -58.70
C MET A 29 -15.43 11.13 -57.65
N ILE A 30 -15.97 12.33 -57.96
CA ILE A 30 -16.87 13.05 -57.07
C ILE A 30 -18.14 12.24 -56.85
N LEU A 31 -18.77 11.71 -57.91
CA LEU A 31 -19.96 10.87 -57.80
C LEU A 31 -19.72 9.58 -57.00
N GLU A 32 -18.58 8.92 -57.19
CA GLU A 32 -18.17 7.74 -56.41
C GLU A 32 -17.88 8.07 -54.94
N SER A 33 -17.36 9.26 -54.66
CA SER A 33 -17.11 9.73 -53.29
C SER A 33 -18.36 10.21 -52.56
N MET A 34 -19.36 10.71 -53.29
CA MET A 34 -20.62 11.22 -52.74
C MET A 34 -21.67 10.11 -52.52
N ALA A 35 -21.60 9.01 -53.28
CA ALA A 35 -22.44 7.85 -53.09
C ALA A 35 -21.61 6.70 -52.49
N PRO A 36 -21.45 6.61 -51.15
CA PRO A 36 -20.86 5.43 -50.55
C PRO A 36 -21.58 4.20 -51.11
N THR A 37 -20.81 3.26 -51.66
CA THR A 37 -21.34 2.03 -52.24
C THR A 37 -22.24 1.37 -51.18
N ASN A 38 -23.47 0.99 -51.53
CA ASN A 38 -24.47 0.40 -50.62
C ASN A 38 -23.87 -0.72 -49.74
N ALA A 39 -22.89 -1.46 -50.26
CA ALA A 39 -22.11 -2.45 -49.52
C ALA A 39 -21.34 -1.89 -48.30
N LYS A 40 -20.66 -0.74 -48.43
CA LYS A 40 -19.92 -0.10 -47.33
C LYS A 40 -20.87 0.37 -46.23
N VAL A 41 -22.03 0.91 -46.61
CA VAL A 41 -23.08 1.32 -45.66
C VAL A 41 -23.58 0.11 -44.86
N LYS A 42 -23.90 -1.01 -45.54
CA LYS A 42 -24.33 -2.25 -44.88
C LYS A 42 -23.30 -2.83 -43.91
N VAL A 43 -22.01 -2.76 -44.25
CA VAL A 43 -20.93 -3.21 -43.35
C VAL A 43 -20.91 -2.35 -42.08
N VAL A 44 -20.99 -1.03 -42.21
CA VAL A 44 -21.01 -0.12 -41.06
C VAL A 44 -22.28 -0.33 -40.21
N GLU A 45 -23.45 -0.50 -40.83
CA GLU A 45 -24.70 -0.79 -40.12
C GLU A 45 -24.63 -2.10 -39.31
N TRP A 46 -24.03 -3.15 -39.89
CA TRP A 46 -23.82 -4.42 -39.19
C TRP A 46 -22.86 -4.26 -38.00
N GLN A 47 -21.74 -3.54 -38.18
CA GLN A 47 -20.79 -3.25 -37.08
C GLN A 47 -21.43 -2.43 -35.96
N ILE A 48 -22.28 -1.45 -36.29
CA ILE A 48 -23.02 -0.67 -35.30
C ILE A 48 -23.97 -1.58 -34.51
N SER A 49 -24.70 -2.47 -35.20
CA SER A 49 -25.62 -3.41 -34.55
C SER A 49 -24.89 -4.38 -33.61
N GLU A 50 -23.75 -4.91 -34.04
CA GLU A 50 -22.88 -5.77 -33.23
C GLU A 50 -22.36 -5.03 -31.99
N ALA A 51 -21.87 -3.80 -32.17
CA ALA A 51 -21.38 -2.96 -31.07
C ALA A 51 -22.50 -2.63 -30.06
N MET A 52 -23.71 -2.34 -30.54
CA MET A 52 -24.87 -2.09 -29.69
C MET A 52 -25.23 -3.33 -28.86
N ALA A 53 -25.24 -4.52 -29.47
CA ALA A 53 -25.50 -5.78 -28.76
C ALA A 53 -24.45 -6.02 -27.67
N ARG A 54 -23.16 -5.76 -27.97
CA ARG A 54 -22.08 -5.87 -26.98
C ARG A 54 -22.23 -4.87 -25.82
N ILE A 55 -22.62 -3.63 -26.11
CA ILE A 55 -22.87 -2.60 -25.07
C ILE A 55 -24.03 -3.04 -24.16
N GLN A 56 -25.12 -3.57 -24.72
CA GLN A 56 -26.25 -4.06 -23.94
C GLN A 56 -25.86 -5.24 -23.04
N MET A 57 -25.10 -6.20 -23.58
CA MET A 57 -24.57 -7.32 -22.80
C MET A 57 -23.69 -6.84 -21.64
N LEU A 58 -22.76 -5.91 -21.88
CA LEU A 58 -21.88 -5.37 -20.83
C LEU A 58 -22.68 -4.61 -19.76
N ARG A 59 -23.72 -3.86 -20.15
CA ARG A 59 -24.61 -3.19 -19.18
C ARG A 59 -25.30 -4.20 -18.26
N SER A 60 -25.80 -5.30 -18.81
CA SER A 60 -26.42 -6.36 -18.00
C SER A 60 -25.43 -7.00 -17.02
N GLN A 61 -24.17 -7.19 -17.41
CA GLN A 61 -23.13 -7.73 -16.52
C GLN A 61 -22.76 -6.77 -15.39
N ILE A 62 -22.71 -5.45 -15.68
CA ILE A 62 -22.44 -4.44 -14.65
C ILE A 62 -23.56 -4.43 -13.61
N GLU A 63 -24.82 -4.46 -14.05
CA GLU A 63 -25.98 -4.49 -13.16
C GLU A 63 -25.98 -5.74 -12.25
N GLU A 64 -25.63 -6.91 -12.79
CA GLU A 64 -25.48 -8.15 -12.00
C GLU A 64 -24.39 -8.03 -10.92
N VAL A 65 -23.24 -7.45 -11.28
CA VAL A 65 -22.13 -7.25 -10.34
C VAL A 65 -22.50 -6.22 -9.26
N GLU A 66 -23.21 -5.15 -9.60
CA GLU A 66 -23.67 -4.15 -8.64
C GLU A 66 -24.61 -4.77 -7.59
N ILE A 67 -25.54 -5.64 -8.02
CA ILE A 67 -26.41 -6.40 -7.11
C ILE A 67 -25.58 -7.31 -6.19
N SER A 68 -24.59 -8.01 -6.72
CA SER A 68 -23.72 -8.89 -5.94
C SER A 68 -22.92 -8.12 -4.88
N VAL A 69 -22.37 -6.96 -5.24
CA VAL A 69 -21.64 -6.08 -4.31
C VAL A 69 -22.55 -5.56 -3.21
N GLN A 70 -23.77 -5.18 -3.55
CA GLN A 70 -24.76 -4.73 -2.56
C GLN A 70 -25.09 -5.84 -1.56
N HIS A 71 -25.30 -7.07 -2.04
CA HIS A 71 -25.53 -8.24 -1.19
C HIS A 71 -24.36 -8.51 -0.23
N LEU A 72 -23.12 -8.46 -0.72
CA LEU A 72 -21.92 -8.63 0.12
C LEU A 72 -21.78 -7.53 1.19
N HIS A 73 -22.19 -6.30 0.89
CA HIS A 73 -22.21 -5.23 1.88
C HIS A 73 -23.23 -5.49 3.00
N GLU A 74 -24.40 -6.02 2.66
CA GLU A 74 -25.43 -6.39 3.62
C GLU A 74 -24.98 -7.57 4.50
N GLU A 75 -24.38 -8.61 3.92
CA GLU A 75 -23.80 -9.72 4.68
C GLU A 75 -22.68 -9.26 5.63
N LYS A 76 -21.76 -8.41 5.14
CA LYS A 76 -20.71 -7.81 5.97
C LYS A 76 -21.29 -7.01 7.12
N ALA A 77 -22.34 -6.22 6.88
CA ALA A 77 -23.01 -5.45 7.92
C ALA A 77 -23.66 -6.38 8.96
N ALA A 78 -24.30 -7.47 8.53
CA ALA A 78 -24.87 -8.48 9.41
C ALA A 78 -23.80 -9.15 10.30
N ILE A 79 -22.69 -9.59 9.71
CA ILE A 79 -21.56 -10.18 10.46
C ILE A 79 -21.01 -9.18 11.49
N LEU A 80 -20.80 -7.93 11.08
CA LEU A 80 -20.31 -6.89 11.98
C LEU A 80 -21.27 -6.60 13.13
N ALA A 81 -22.59 -6.63 12.88
CA ALA A 81 -23.61 -6.49 13.92
C ALA A 81 -23.54 -7.66 14.92
N THR A 82 -23.49 -8.91 14.45
CA THR A 82 -23.31 -10.09 15.30
C THR A 82 -22.01 -10.02 16.10
N CYS A 83 -20.90 -9.59 15.49
CA CYS A 83 -19.63 -9.40 16.20
C CYS A 83 -19.67 -8.24 17.21
N ALA A 84 -20.51 -7.22 17.02
CA ALA A 84 -20.66 -6.12 17.96
C ALA A 84 -21.34 -6.58 19.26
N ASP A 85 -22.29 -7.51 19.17
CA ASP A 85 -22.92 -8.13 20.34
C ASP A 85 -21.93 -9.00 21.11
N HIS A 86 -21.12 -9.80 20.40
CA HIS A 86 -20.00 -10.52 21.01
C HIS A 86 -18.96 -9.57 21.61
N ARG A 87 -18.66 -8.45 20.95
CA ARG A 87 -17.74 -7.42 21.49
C ARG A 87 -18.33 -6.70 22.69
N ARG A 88 -19.64 -6.58 22.85
CA ARG A 88 -20.27 -6.07 24.07
C ARG A 88 -20.21 -7.11 25.19
N ALA A 89 -20.45 -8.39 24.88
CA ALA A 89 -20.31 -9.49 25.85
C ALA A 89 -18.84 -9.68 26.31
N LEU A 90 -17.88 -9.49 25.40
CA LEU A 90 -16.44 -9.56 25.64
C LEU A 90 -15.81 -8.19 25.92
N GLY A 91 -16.62 -7.13 26.00
CA GLY A 91 -16.22 -5.72 26.00
C GLY A 91 -15.65 -5.20 27.31
N CYS A 92 -15.26 -6.09 28.23
CA CYS A 92 -14.34 -5.70 29.27
C CYS A 92 -12.96 -5.50 28.62
N PRO A 93 -12.25 -4.39 28.91
CA PRO A 93 -10.98 -4.07 28.25
C PRO A 93 -9.88 -5.00 28.73
N PHE A 94 -9.79 -6.25 28.24
CA PHE A 94 -8.75 -7.27 28.54
C PHE A 94 -8.41 -7.52 30.03
N ARG A 95 -9.05 -6.83 30.97
CA ARG A 95 -8.72 -6.86 32.40
C ARG A 95 -9.26 -8.11 33.08
N ASN A 96 -10.17 -8.85 32.42
CA ASN A 96 -10.83 -10.03 32.96
C ASN A 96 -10.83 -11.20 31.96
N LEU A 97 -9.77 -11.37 31.16
CA LEU A 97 -9.57 -12.68 30.52
C LEU A 97 -9.45 -13.72 31.65
N PRO A 98 -10.14 -14.87 31.57
CA PRO A 98 -9.94 -15.96 32.52
C PRO A 98 -8.46 -16.25 32.63
N GLU A 99 -7.96 -16.40 33.85
CA GLU A 99 -6.53 -16.62 34.13
C GLU A 99 -5.98 -17.80 33.31
N GLU A 100 -6.82 -18.78 32.99
CA GLU A 100 -6.52 -19.91 32.11
C GLU A 100 -6.08 -19.52 30.69
N VAL A 101 -6.66 -18.47 30.09
CA VAL A 101 -6.29 -18.00 28.74
C VAL A 101 -4.92 -17.31 28.78
N LEU A 102 -4.68 -16.50 29.82
CA LEU A 102 -3.37 -15.89 30.07
C LEU A 102 -2.31 -16.94 30.42
N ARG A 103 -2.69 -18.01 31.13
CA ARG A 103 -1.80 -19.14 31.43
C ARG A 103 -1.40 -19.86 30.15
N THR A 104 -2.36 -20.12 29.27
CA THR A 104 -2.13 -20.85 28.01
C THR A 104 -1.19 -20.09 27.08
N THR A 105 -1.37 -18.77 26.93
CA THR A 105 -0.47 -17.93 26.12
C THR A 105 0.96 -17.88 26.70
N ASN A 106 1.10 -17.82 28.02
CA ASN A 106 2.41 -17.88 28.68
C ASN A 106 3.10 -19.24 28.50
N ILE A 107 2.36 -20.34 28.55
CA ILE A 107 2.90 -21.69 28.33
C ILE A 107 3.41 -21.82 26.89
N LEU A 108 2.60 -21.43 25.90
CA LEU A 108 3.00 -21.50 24.50
C LEU A 108 4.28 -20.70 24.23
N LEU A 109 4.36 -19.46 24.71
CA LEU A 109 5.56 -18.67 24.53
C LEU A 109 6.76 -19.25 25.28
N HIS A 110 6.56 -19.77 26.50
CA HIS A 110 7.63 -20.41 27.24
C HIS A 110 8.20 -21.61 26.48
N THR A 111 7.35 -22.45 25.90
CA THR A 111 7.76 -23.58 25.05
C THR A 111 8.49 -23.10 23.80
N LEU A 112 7.96 -22.08 23.12
CA LEU A 112 8.61 -21.50 21.93
C LEU A 112 10.01 -20.97 22.27
N LEU A 113 10.15 -20.24 23.39
CA LEU A 113 11.45 -19.74 23.87
C LEU A 113 12.44 -20.87 24.17
N GLY A 114 11.96 -22.05 24.59
CA GLY A 114 12.79 -23.25 24.75
C GLY A 114 13.41 -23.76 23.43
N HIS A 115 12.86 -23.33 22.29
CA HIS A 115 13.35 -23.65 20.95
C HIS A 115 14.00 -22.45 20.23
N SER A 116 14.29 -21.38 20.97
CA SER A 116 14.86 -20.13 20.45
C SER A 116 16.19 -20.31 19.71
N THR A 117 16.96 -21.34 20.06
CA THR A 117 18.25 -21.64 19.41
C THR A 117 18.14 -21.92 17.91
N ARG A 118 16.94 -22.25 17.43
CA ARG A 118 16.65 -22.58 16.01
C ARG A 118 15.98 -21.42 15.27
N TRP A 119 15.69 -20.31 15.95
CA TRP A 119 14.97 -19.20 15.34
C TRP A 119 15.89 -18.47 14.37
N ARG A 120 15.46 -18.43 13.11
CA ARG A 120 16.10 -17.64 12.05
C ARG A 120 15.36 -16.33 11.79
N GLU A 121 14.04 -16.38 11.86
CA GLU A 121 13.14 -15.28 11.57
C GLU A 121 12.07 -15.22 12.65
N VAL A 122 11.80 -14.01 13.14
CA VAL A 122 10.84 -13.77 14.22
C VAL A 122 9.93 -12.61 13.83
N GLU A 123 8.63 -12.86 13.81
CA GLU A 123 7.61 -11.83 13.65
C GLU A 123 6.77 -11.72 14.93
N LEU A 124 6.72 -10.51 15.50
CA LEU A 124 6.00 -10.24 16.74
C LEU A 124 4.92 -9.19 16.50
N TYR A 125 3.68 -9.57 16.79
CA TYR A 125 2.57 -8.65 16.89
C TYR A 125 2.25 -8.41 18.37
N ALA A 126 2.42 -7.18 18.85
CA ALA A 126 2.14 -6.81 20.22
C ALA A 126 1.23 -5.59 20.28
N SER A 127 0.01 -5.77 20.79
CA SER A 127 -0.98 -4.68 20.92
C SER A 127 -1.10 -4.09 22.32
N SER A 128 -0.27 -4.53 23.29
CA SER A 128 -0.30 -3.99 24.65
C SER A 128 1.06 -4.01 25.37
N LEU A 129 1.20 -2.99 26.22
CA LEU A 129 2.42 -2.43 26.80
C LEU A 129 3.18 -3.26 27.84
N SER A 130 2.72 -4.45 28.23
CA SER A 130 3.28 -5.09 29.43
C SER A 130 2.97 -6.58 29.56
N SER A 131 3.30 -7.38 28.55
CA SER A 131 3.35 -8.83 28.77
C SER A 131 4.73 -9.22 29.31
N ARG A 132 4.76 -9.97 30.42
CA ARG A 132 5.97 -10.61 30.99
C ARG A 132 6.78 -11.34 29.91
N SER A 133 6.07 -11.84 28.91
CA SER A 133 6.53 -12.36 27.63
C SER A 133 7.49 -11.45 26.86
N MET A 134 7.12 -10.19 26.63
CA MET A 134 7.97 -9.24 25.90
C MET A 134 9.25 -8.92 26.67
N ASN A 135 9.20 -8.87 28.01
CA ASN A 135 10.41 -8.72 28.83
C ASN A 135 11.38 -9.89 28.59
N ARG A 136 10.88 -11.12 28.53
CA ARG A 136 11.72 -12.31 28.26
C ARG A 136 12.32 -12.28 26.87
N ILE A 137 11.56 -11.90 25.85
CA ILE A 137 12.07 -11.74 24.48
C ILE A 137 13.13 -10.65 24.44
N ALA A 138 12.88 -9.51 25.09
CA ALA A 138 13.80 -8.38 25.11
C ALA A 138 15.13 -8.69 25.81
N THR A 139 15.15 -9.67 26.71
CA THR A 139 16.38 -10.16 27.37
C THR A 139 17.12 -11.25 26.61
N LEU A 140 16.58 -11.76 25.50
CA LEU A 140 17.27 -12.77 24.71
C LEU A 140 18.60 -12.22 24.18
N THR A 141 19.63 -13.04 24.29
CA THR A 141 21.00 -12.74 23.86
C THR A 141 21.36 -13.54 22.61
N ALA A 142 22.48 -13.19 21.97
CA ALA A 142 22.97 -13.93 20.81
C ALA A 142 23.24 -15.42 21.09
N ALA A 143 23.46 -15.81 22.36
CA ALA A 143 23.61 -17.22 22.73
C ALA A 143 22.27 -17.97 22.72
N ASP A 144 21.17 -17.28 23.04
CA ASP A 144 19.83 -17.87 23.08
C ASP A 144 19.25 -18.06 21.67
N VAL A 145 19.56 -17.14 20.75
CA VAL A 145 19.07 -17.12 19.36
C VAL A 145 20.21 -16.95 18.34
N PRO A 146 21.18 -17.89 18.28
CA PRO A 146 22.42 -17.74 17.51
C PRO A 146 22.21 -17.69 15.99
N LEU A 147 21.03 -18.11 15.50
CA LEU A 147 20.70 -18.15 14.07
C LEU A 147 19.81 -16.99 13.63
N LEU A 148 19.46 -16.06 14.53
CA LEU A 148 18.51 -14.99 14.23
C LEU A 148 19.08 -14.00 13.22
N GLN A 149 18.40 -13.89 12.08
CA GLN A 149 18.77 -13.04 10.96
C GLN A 149 17.69 -12.01 10.61
N SER A 150 16.42 -12.30 10.89
CA SER A 150 15.29 -11.44 10.56
C SER A 150 14.38 -11.21 11.75
N VAL A 151 14.03 -9.95 12.00
CA VAL A 151 13.05 -9.55 13.02
C VAL A 151 12.03 -8.60 12.40
N SER A 152 10.74 -8.90 12.58
CA SER A 152 9.62 -8.04 12.24
C SER A 152 8.82 -7.73 13.50
N LEU A 153 8.68 -6.45 13.83
CA LEU A 153 7.96 -5.98 15.01
C LEU A 153 6.78 -5.13 14.56
N ARG A 154 5.57 -5.53 14.93
CA ARG A 154 4.35 -4.77 14.76
C ARG A 154 3.75 -4.44 16.12
N LEU A 155 3.97 -3.20 16.52
CA LEU A 155 3.71 -2.72 17.87
C LEU A 155 2.57 -1.70 17.84
N ASP A 156 1.54 -1.92 18.64
CA ASP A 156 0.49 -0.92 18.83
C ASP A 156 0.79 -0.14 20.11
N GLY A 157 1.21 1.11 19.93
CA GLY A 157 1.64 2.00 21.01
C GLY A 157 3.14 1.95 21.30
N ASP A 158 3.56 2.70 22.32
CA ASP A 158 4.94 2.73 22.78
C ASP A 158 5.32 1.39 23.42
N MET A 159 6.55 0.91 23.27
CA MET A 159 7.00 -0.35 23.91
C MET A 159 8.38 -0.16 24.54
N PRO A 160 8.46 0.49 25.72
CA PRO A 160 9.72 0.85 26.36
C PRO A 160 10.67 -0.33 26.58
N VAL A 161 10.13 -1.53 26.79
CA VAL A 161 10.91 -2.76 26.98
C VAL A 161 11.84 -3.07 25.80
N LEU A 162 11.44 -2.74 24.58
CA LEU A 162 12.23 -3.02 23.38
C LEU A 162 13.22 -1.90 23.02
N HIS A 163 13.08 -0.70 23.59
CA HIS A 163 13.90 0.45 23.23
C HIS A 163 15.40 0.20 23.47
N ASN A 164 15.76 -0.51 24.54
CA ASN A 164 17.15 -0.82 24.88
C ASN A 164 17.40 -2.33 24.89
N SER A 165 16.67 -3.06 24.06
CA SER A 165 16.76 -4.52 24.07
C SER A 165 18.01 -5.01 23.35
N ILE A 166 18.75 -5.89 24.02
CA ILE A 166 19.90 -6.59 23.44
C ILE A 166 19.48 -7.40 22.21
N PHE A 167 18.21 -7.84 22.15
CA PHE A 167 17.62 -8.59 21.05
C PHE A 167 17.78 -7.90 19.68
N LEU A 168 17.70 -6.56 19.64
CA LEU A 168 17.83 -5.79 18.40
C LEU A 168 19.27 -5.36 18.09
N THR A 169 20.20 -5.60 19.01
CA THR A 169 21.63 -5.28 18.85
C THR A 169 22.46 -6.48 18.38
N MET A 170 21.83 -7.62 18.12
CA MET A 170 22.52 -8.86 17.80
C MET A 170 23.35 -8.76 16.50
N PRO A 171 24.60 -9.22 16.50
CA PRO A 171 25.50 -9.10 15.34
C PRO A 171 25.05 -9.92 14.11
N THR A 172 24.17 -10.92 14.32
CA THR A 172 23.62 -11.79 13.28
C THR A 172 22.40 -11.19 12.58
N LEU A 173 21.80 -10.14 13.15
CA LEU A 173 20.59 -9.52 12.61
C LEU A 173 20.89 -8.79 11.30
N LYS A 174 20.25 -9.22 10.21
CA LYS A 174 20.44 -8.67 8.86
C LYS A 174 19.22 -7.96 8.32
N HIS A 175 18.04 -8.34 8.78
CA HIS A 175 16.76 -7.81 8.32
C HIS A 175 15.94 -7.32 9.51
N LEU A 176 15.47 -6.08 9.43
CA LEU A 176 14.63 -5.48 10.46
C LEU A 176 13.41 -4.82 9.82
N ALA A 177 12.22 -5.22 10.26
CA ALA A 177 10.97 -4.52 9.95
C ALA A 177 10.37 -3.97 11.25
N LEU A 178 10.15 -2.66 11.29
CA LEU A 178 9.52 -1.96 12.41
C LEU A 178 8.23 -1.30 11.92
N HIS A 179 7.11 -1.76 12.46
CA HIS A 179 5.80 -1.16 12.34
C HIS A 179 5.42 -0.57 13.70
N THR A 180 5.77 0.70 13.93
CA THR A 180 5.70 1.36 15.25
C THR A 180 5.50 2.86 15.08
N ASP A 181 5.05 3.53 16.14
CA ASP A 181 4.85 4.98 16.16
C ASP A 181 6.15 5.77 16.36
N HIS A 182 7.23 5.13 16.84
CA HIS A 182 8.48 5.81 17.18
C HIS A 182 9.72 4.95 16.88
N VAL A 183 10.23 5.04 15.65
CA VAL A 183 11.49 4.40 15.24
C VAL A 183 12.74 4.81 16.06
N PRO A 184 12.94 6.09 16.44
CA PRO A 184 14.22 6.53 17.01
C PRO A 184 14.51 5.99 18.42
N LYS A 185 13.53 5.34 19.06
CA LYS A 185 13.66 4.83 20.42
C LYS A 185 14.36 3.47 20.48
N PHE A 186 14.54 2.77 19.36
CA PHE A 186 15.14 1.45 19.36
C PHE A 186 16.67 1.52 19.24
N THR A 187 17.35 0.88 20.18
CA THR A 187 18.79 0.63 20.14
C THR A 187 19.02 -0.59 19.25
N VAL A 188 19.40 -0.33 18.00
CA VAL A 188 19.65 -1.35 16.98
C VAL A 188 21.09 -1.23 16.52
N ASN A 189 21.72 -2.36 16.18
CA ASN A 189 22.99 -2.32 15.47
C ASN A 189 22.74 -1.98 13.99
N TRP A 190 22.54 -0.69 13.69
CA TRP A 190 22.18 -0.21 12.36
C TRP A 190 23.26 -0.51 11.31
N GLU A 191 24.53 -0.56 11.69
CA GLU A 191 25.66 -0.69 10.76
C GLU A 191 25.69 -2.02 10.01
N ILE A 192 25.13 -3.08 10.61
CA ILE A 192 25.15 -4.45 10.06
C ILE A 192 23.91 -4.81 9.25
N LEU A 193 22.87 -3.97 9.28
CA LEU A 193 21.60 -4.25 8.61
C LEU A 193 21.76 -4.16 7.10
N THR A 194 21.18 -5.15 6.41
CA THR A 194 21.15 -5.24 4.95
C THR A 194 19.75 -4.99 4.38
N SER A 195 18.71 -5.17 5.19
CA SER A 195 17.33 -4.85 4.84
C SER A 195 16.65 -4.13 6.00
N LEU A 196 15.99 -3.03 5.69
CA LEU A 196 15.27 -2.21 6.65
C LEU A 196 13.87 -1.89 6.11
N THR A 197 12.86 -2.12 6.93
CA THR A 197 11.48 -1.70 6.68
C THR A 197 11.01 -0.85 7.86
N LEU A 198 10.65 0.41 7.63
CA LEU A 198 10.13 1.33 8.65
C LEU A 198 8.76 1.83 8.24
N HIS A 199 7.73 1.44 8.97
CA HIS A 199 6.35 1.82 8.70
C HIS A 199 5.72 2.40 9.96
N GLU A 200 5.15 3.59 9.85
CA GLU A 200 4.48 4.24 10.97
C GLU A 200 3.01 3.84 11.01
N LYS A 201 2.53 3.41 12.18
CA LYS A 201 1.15 2.96 12.34
C LYS A 201 0.20 4.13 12.63
N SER A 202 0.57 5.02 13.55
CA SER A 202 -0.29 6.11 14.02
C SER A 202 -0.13 7.41 13.24
N ARG A 203 -1.24 8.15 13.14
CA ARG A 203 -1.31 9.48 12.53
C ARG A 203 -0.71 10.57 13.42
N SER A 204 -0.72 10.36 14.74
CA SER A 204 -0.41 11.40 15.74
C SER A 204 1.07 11.51 16.07
N HIS A 205 1.83 10.44 15.81
CA HIS A 205 3.21 10.30 16.25
C HIS A 205 4.02 9.79 15.08
N ARG A 206 4.43 10.73 14.24
CA ARG A 206 5.29 10.43 13.10
C ARG A 206 6.70 10.78 13.51
N SER A 207 7.62 9.86 13.29
CA SER A 207 9.04 10.14 13.38
C SER A 207 9.31 11.30 12.45
N SER A 208 10.04 12.27 12.95
CA SER A 208 10.48 13.38 12.12
C SER A 208 11.32 12.83 10.96
N GLN A 209 11.25 13.50 9.80
CA GLN A 209 12.08 13.12 8.66
C GLN A 209 13.57 13.10 9.03
N GLY A 210 14.00 14.00 9.92
CA GLY A 210 15.35 14.03 10.47
C GLY A 210 15.72 12.80 11.30
N GLU A 211 14.78 12.14 11.98
CA GLU A 211 15.06 10.89 12.69
C GLU A 211 15.27 9.73 11.74
N ILE A 212 14.39 9.58 10.74
CA ILE A 212 14.56 8.56 9.70
C ILE A 212 15.89 8.78 8.97
N ALA A 213 16.22 10.03 8.62
CA ALA A 213 17.48 10.38 8.00
C ALA A 213 18.69 9.99 8.86
N ARG A 214 18.66 10.27 10.17
CA ARG A 214 19.71 9.85 11.11
C ARG A 214 19.85 8.33 11.19
N THR A 215 18.74 7.61 11.24
CA THR A 215 18.76 6.13 11.20
C THR A 215 19.42 5.63 9.91
N LEU A 216 19.03 6.18 8.75
CA LEU A 216 19.59 5.77 7.46
C LEU A 216 21.09 6.11 7.34
N GLN A 217 21.56 7.22 7.90
CA GLN A 217 22.99 7.57 7.92
C GLN A 217 23.84 6.54 8.71
N GLN A 218 23.23 5.82 9.65
CA GLN A 218 23.90 4.76 10.42
C GLN A 218 23.93 3.42 9.67
N THR A 219 23.07 3.20 8.68
CA THR A 219 22.93 1.92 7.96
C THR A 219 23.81 1.84 6.71
N LYS A 220 25.12 1.70 6.87
CA LYS A 220 26.09 1.69 5.75
C LYS A 220 26.00 0.43 4.87
N CYS A 221 25.50 -0.68 5.40
CA CYS A 221 25.41 -1.97 4.69
C CYS A 221 24.06 -2.21 4.01
N LEU A 222 23.19 -1.20 3.96
CA LEU A 222 21.81 -1.36 3.53
C LEU A 222 21.71 -1.61 2.03
N ARG A 223 21.09 -2.72 1.62
CA ARG A 223 20.78 -3.08 0.23
C ARG A 223 19.31 -2.88 -0.11
N PHE A 224 18.43 -3.14 0.85
CA PHE A 224 16.98 -2.95 0.71
C PHE A 224 16.47 -1.97 1.76
N CYS A 225 15.67 -1.00 1.33
CA CYS A 225 15.06 -0.01 2.21
C CYS A 225 13.60 0.19 1.81
N ASN A 226 12.66 0.00 2.74
CA ASN A 226 11.24 0.31 2.55
C ASN A 226 10.74 1.20 3.69
N ILE A 227 10.52 2.47 3.39
CA ILE A 227 10.16 3.46 4.41
C ILE A 227 8.85 4.15 4.05
N ALA A 228 8.00 4.32 5.06
CA ALA A 228 6.85 5.21 5.00
C ALA A 228 7.24 6.54 5.65
N VAL A 229 7.19 7.63 4.89
CA VAL A 229 7.55 8.96 5.37
C VAL A 229 6.30 9.80 5.50
N GLY A 230 6.18 10.50 6.62
CA GLY A 230 5.11 11.46 6.83
C GLY A 230 5.43 12.88 6.37
N ARG A 231 4.37 13.69 6.25
CA ARG A 231 4.48 15.16 6.17
C ARG A 231 5.03 15.65 7.52
N GLY A 232 6.35 15.69 7.62
CA GLY A 232 7.05 16.34 8.73
C GLY A 232 7.19 17.84 8.47
N SER A 233 7.40 18.61 9.53
CA SER A 233 7.95 19.96 9.38
C SER A 233 9.36 19.85 8.78
N VAL A 234 9.73 20.80 7.92
CA VAL A 234 11.02 20.84 7.19
C VAL A 234 12.22 21.14 8.12
N GLN A 235 12.06 20.98 9.44
CA GLN A 235 13.10 21.38 10.39
C GLN A 235 14.14 20.27 10.61
N ASP A 236 15.39 20.70 10.52
CA ASP A 236 16.63 19.96 10.82
C ASP A 236 16.88 18.71 9.99
N TYR A 237 17.14 18.92 8.69
CA TYR A 237 17.68 17.88 7.83
C TYR A 237 19.17 17.65 8.18
N PRO A 238 19.58 16.44 8.62
CA PRO A 238 20.92 16.17 9.15
C PRO A 238 22.03 16.06 8.08
N GLY A 239 21.86 16.71 6.93
CA GLY A 239 22.76 16.61 5.78
C GLY A 239 22.46 15.44 4.84
N GLU A 240 23.38 15.19 3.91
CA GLU A 240 23.23 14.18 2.87
C GLU A 240 23.20 12.76 3.46
N ILE A 241 22.30 11.91 2.93
CA ILE A 241 22.21 10.49 3.32
C ILE A 241 23.01 9.69 2.29
N ASN A 242 24.08 9.04 2.75
CA ASN A 242 24.92 8.20 1.89
C ASN A 242 24.66 6.71 2.15
N LEU A 243 24.08 6.02 1.16
CA LEU A 243 23.77 4.59 1.20
C LEU A 243 24.44 3.89 0.00
N PRO A 244 25.77 3.66 0.05
CA PRO A 244 26.55 3.26 -1.13
C PRO A 244 26.22 1.85 -1.66
N LEU A 245 25.58 1.01 -0.83
CA LEU A 245 25.22 -0.37 -1.18
C LEU A 245 23.72 -0.54 -1.48
N LEU A 246 22.94 0.54 -1.54
CA LEU A 246 21.50 0.46 -1.71
C LEU A 246 21.13 0.02 -3.13
N GLU A 247 20.46 -1.13 -3.23
CA GLU A 247 20.00 -1.71 -4.49
C GLU A 247 18.52 -1.41 -4.72
N THR A 248 17.71 -1.37 -3.67
CA THR A 248 16.25 -1.18 -3.76
C THR A 248 15.75 -0.22 -2.69
N LEU A 249 15.03 0.81 -3.13
CA LEU A 249 14.39 1.81 -2.28
C LEU A 249 12.90 1.90 -2.59
N PHE A 250 12.07 1.65 -1.58
CA PHE A 250 10.63 1.94 -1.60
C PHE A 250 10.34 3.10 -0.66
N LEU A 251 9.76 4.15 -1.20
CA LEU A 251 9.34 5.34 -0.46
C LEU A 251 7.82 5.48 -0.55
N ASN A 252 7.15 5.31 0.59
CA ASN A 252 5.71 5.49 0.69
C ASN A 252 5.42 6.84 1.34
N GLU A 253 5.02 7.81 0.54
CA GLU A 253 4.52 9.07 1.08
C GLU A 253 3.08 8.90 1.54
N VAL A 254 2.87 8.90 2.85
CA VAL A 254 1.52 8.75 3.38
C VAL A 254 0.84 10.11 3.38
N ASN A 255 0.13 10.40 2.29
CA ASN A 255 -0.72 11.57 2.14
C ASN A 255 -1.93 11.44 3.06
N PHE A 256 -1.84 12.02 4.25
CA PHE A 256 -3.00 12.16 5.09
C PHE A 256 -3.83 13.31 4.55
N ARG A 257 -5.00 12.94 4.02
CA ARG A 257 -6.09 13.88 3.82
C ARG A 257 -6.27 14.59 5.15
N ALA A 258 -5.88 15.86 5.21
CA ALA A 258 -6.23 16.71 6.34
C ALA A 258 -7.72 16.46 6.51
N ALA A 259 -8.13 15.98 7.69
CA ALA A 259 -9.54 15.98 8.01
C ALA A 259 -9.93 17.43 7.80
N SER A 260 -10.64 17.73 6.71
CA SER A 260 -11.11 19.08 6.46
C SER A 260 -11.93 19.34 7.69
N SER A 261 -11.40 20.17 8.58
CA SER A 261 -12.14 20.74 9.67
C SER A 261 -13.29 21.42 8.96
N GLY A 262 -14.39 20.69 8.82
CA GLY A 262 -15.66 21.24 8.41
C GLY A 262 -16.03 22.12 9.57
N ALA A 263 -15.47 23.31 9.58
CA ALA A 263 -16.00 24.41 10.34
C ALA A 263 -17.42 24.56 9.83
N SER A 264 -18.34 23.90 10.53
CA SER A 264 -19.76 24.18 10.42
C SER A 264 -19.88 25.66 10.73
N GLN A 265 -19.95 26.48 9.69
CA GLN A 265 -20.47 27.83 9.83
C GLN A 265 -21.93 27.66 10.21
N ASP A 266 -22.18 27.55 11.52
CA ASP A 266 -23.49 27.85 12.08
C ASP A 266 -23.74 29.33 11.77
N ALA A 267 -24.43 29.54 10.66
CA ALA A 267 -25.07 30.79 10.34
C ALA A 267 -26.19 30.98 11.37
N GLY A 268 -25.97 31.87 12.33
CA GLY A 268 -27.01 32.34 13.23
C GLY A 268 -28.14 32.99 12.44
N THR A 269 -29.35 32.48 12.62
CA THR A 269 -30.62 33.21 12.46
C THR A 269 -30.98 33.92 13.76
#